data_AF-A0A7V6AQK0-F1
#
_entry.id   AF-A0A7V6AQK0-F1
#
_cell.length_a   1.000
_cell.length_b   1.000
_cell.length_c   1.000
_cell.angle_alpha   90.00
_cell.angle_beta   90.00
_cell.angle_gamma   90.00
#
_symmetry.space_group_name_H-M   'P 1'
#
loop_
_entity.id
_entity.type
_entity.pdbx_description
1 polymer ?
#
loop_
_entity_poly.entity_id
_entity_poly.type
_entity_poly.pdbx_seq_one_letter_code
_entity_poly.pdbx_strand_id
1 'polypeptide(L)'
;MKKLSLIAFALLILSVAALGQQYENVFNRPDIDGLVGGTETDLDYVRTTGLGVGLMLAVYADGQMRVYQLIAGTDATDEPSVIRPVDFDDPDNAKVWVLRLSGDPEETGYSGGGGDDGDWTIDGDDMYSAVSGKVGIGTTDLTNKLNVNGTISGNLVRVNGNTDGSAW
;
A
#
# COMPACT_ATOMS: atom_id res chain seq x y z
N MET A 1 -49.80 -37.95 3.12
CA MET A 1 -48.54 -37.36 3.61
C MET A 1 -48.12 -36.24 2.67
N LYS A 2 -48.15 -35.03 3.25
CA LYS A 2 -47.40 -33.80 2.94
C LYS A 2 -47.16 -33.46 1.46
N LYS A 3 -48.01 -32.53 0.99
CA LYS A 3 -47.65 -31.54 -0.03
C LYS A 3 -46.28 -30.96 0.36
N LEU A 4 -45.20 -31.41 -0.30
CA LEU A 4 -43.98 -30.61 -0.32
C LEU A 4 -44.34 -29.35 -1.10
N SER A 5 -44.58 -28.27 -0.37
CA SER A 5 -45.01 -26.98 -0.88
C SER A 5 -43.95 -26.44 -1.84
N LEU A 6 -44.39 -25.76 -2.91
CA LEU A 6 -43.56 -24.96 -3.81
C LEU A 6 -42.58 -24.03 -3.05
N ILE A 7 -42.96 -23.65 -1.82
CA ILE A 7 -42.16 -22.89 -0.86
C ILE A 7 -40.86 -23.63 -0.47
N ALA A 8 -40.87 -24.95 -0.34
CA ALA A 8 -39.67 -25.72 0.01
C ALA A 8 -38.67 -25.80 -1.16
N PHE A 9 -39.16 -25.80 -2.41
CA PHE A 9 -38.31 -25.76 -3.61
C PHE A 9 -37.74 -24.35 -3.83
N ALA A 10 -38.55 -23.32 -3.59
CA ALA A 10 -38.10 -21.93 -3.57
C ALA A 10 -37.07 -21.66 -2.47
N LEU A 11 -37.24 -22.22 -1.26
CA LEU A 11 -36.24 -22.13 -0.18
C LEU A 11 -34.95 -22.88 -0.51
N LEU A 12 -35.03 -24.01 -1.22
CA LEU A 12 -33.84 -24.75 -1.64
C LEU A 12 -33.04 -23.95 -2.69
N ILE A 13 -33.72 -23.35 -3.67
CA ILE A 13 -33.09 -22.47 -4.67
C ILE A 13 -32.56 -21.18 -4.04
N LEU A 14 -33.28 -20.60 -3.07
CA LEU A 14 -32.83 -19.43 -2.30
C LEU A 14 -31.64 -19.78 -1.40
N SER A 15 -31.57 -21.02 -0.89
CA SER A 15 -30.43 -21.49 -0.10
C SER A 15 -29.19 -21.76 -0.96
N VAL A 16 -29.35 -22.27 -2.18
CA VAL A 16 -28.22 -22.44 -3.13
C VAL A 16 -27.75 -21.08 -3.67
N ALA A 17 -28.64 -20.11 -3.86
CA ALA A 17 -28.26 -18.72 -4.12
C ALA A 17 -27.53 -18.06 -2.94
N ALA A 18 -27.82 -18.49 -1.70
CA ALA A 18 -27.15 -18.03 -0.49
C ALA A 18 -25.82 -18.76 -0.17
N LEU A 19 -25.48 -19.84 -0.90
CA LEU A 19 -24.18 -20.52 -0.81
C LEU A 19 -23.11 -19.89 -1.71
N GLY A 20 -23.43 -18.80 -2.43
CA GLY A 20 -22.50 -18.08 -3.31
C GLY A 20 -21.57 -17.10 -2.60
N GLN A 21 -21.18 -17.37 -1.36
CA GLN A 21 -20.32 -16.47 -0.59
C GLN A 21 -19.32 -17.30 0.21
N GLN A 22 -18.03 -16.96 0.09
CA GLN A 22 -16.87 -17.51 0.81
C GLN A 22 -16.01 -18.56 0.09
N TYR A 23 -15.63 -18.27 -1.16
CA TYR A 23 -14.27 -18.62 -1.58
C TYR A 23 -13.64 -17.34 -2.10
N GLU A 24 -12.59 -16.85 -1.42
CA GLU A 24 -11.64 -15.94 -2.05
C GLU A 24 -11.02 -16.72 -3.21
N ASN A 25 -11.65 -16.61 -4.39
CA ASN A 25 -11.13 -17.24 -5.58
C ASN A 25 -9.88 -16.47 -5.96
N VAL A 26 -8.72 -17.02 -5.64
CA VAL A 26 -7.44 -16.52 -6.15
C VAL A 26 -7.31 -17.05 -7.58
N PHE A 27 -7.45 -16.18 -8.57
CA PHE A 27 -7.10 -16.52 -9.94
C PHE A 27 -5.64 -16.16 -10.21
N ASN A 28 -4.88 -17.11 -10.75
CA ASN A 28 -3.56 -16.82 -11.28
C ASN A 28 -3.71 -16.28 -12.71
N ARG A 29 -3.21 -15.07 -12.97
CA ARG A 29 -3.19 -14.43 -14.29
C ARG A 29 -1.74 -14.17 -14.71
N PRO A 30 -1.01 -15.21 -15.16
CA PRO A 30 0.39 -15.08 -15.56
C PRO A 30 0.55 -14.29 -16.88
N ASP A 31 -0.54 -14.04 -17.58
CA ASP A 31 -0.63 -13.20 -18.77
C ASP A 31 -0.64 -11.70 -18.45
N ILE A 32 -0.85 -11.33 -17.18
CA ILE A 32 -0.71 -9.95 -16.73
C ILE A 32 0.75 -9.70 -16.34
N ASP A 33 1.41 -8.84 -17.11
CA ASP A 33 2.82 -8.47 -16.98
C ASP A 33 3.07 -6.97 -16.70
N GLY A 34 2.01 -6.16 -16.70
CA GLY A 34 1.99 -4.76 -16.28
C GLY A 34 0.87 -4.47 -15.28
N LEU A 35 0.97 -3.33 -14.59
CA LEU A 35 -0.08 -2.88 -13.67
C LEU A 35 -1.02 -1.87 -14.35
N VAL A 36 -0.45 -0.93 -15.11
CA VAL A 36 -1.18 0.11 -15.85
C VAL A 36 -0.70 0.20 -17.29
N GLY A 37 -1.55 0.74 -18.16
CA GLY A 37 -1.21 0.95 -19.58
C GLY A 37 -2.41 0.75 -20.50
N GLY A 38 -3.50 0.19 -19.99
CA GLY A 38 -4.73 -0.03 -20.72
C GLY A 38 -4.60 -1.05 -21.85
N THR A 39 -3.61 -1.94 -21.79
CA THR A 39 -3.47 -3.08 -22.70
C THR A 39 -3.94 -4.37 -22.04
N GLU A 40 -4.22 -5.42 -22.82
CA GLU A 40 -4.76 -6.68 -22.29
C GLU A 40 -3.84 -7.40 -21.29
N THR A 41 -2.56 -7.02 -21.23
CA THR A 41 -1.57 -7.57 -20.29
C THR A 41 -1.37 -6.70 -19.04
N ASP A 42 -2.13 -5.61 -18.90
CA ASP A 42 -2.11 -4.75 -17.72
C ASP A 42 -3.26 -5.07 -16.76
N LEU A 43 -2.99 -4.98 -15.45
CA LEU A 43 -4.02 -5.20 -14.43
C LEU A 43 -5.18 -4.21 -14.55
N ASP A 44 -4.92 -2.95 -14.92
CA ASP A 44 -5.96 -1.94 -15.14
C ASP A 44 -6.94 -2.31 -16.27
N TYR A 45 -6.55 -3.17 -17.21
CA TYR A 45 -7.43 -3.65 -18.29
C TYR A 45 -8.31 -4.83 -17.88
N VAL A 46 -8.03 -5.48 -16.75
CA VAL A 46 -8.86 -6.58 -16.27
C VAL A 46 -10.25 -6.06 -15.93
N ARG A 47 -11.22 -6.39 -16.80
CA ARG A 47 -12.61 -5.96 -16.66
C ARG A 47 -13.20 -6.36 -15.31
N THR A 48 -13.75 -5.40 -14.58
CA THR A 48 -14.30 -5.57 -13.22
C THR A 48 -15.82 -5.45 -13.15
N THR A 49 -16.47 -4.94 -14.20
CA THR A 49 -17.93 -4.96 -14.35
C THR A 49 -18.46 -6.40 -14.30
N GLY A 50 -19.42 -6.65 -13.41
CA GLY A 50 -20.00 -7.98 -13.16
C GLY A 50 -19.20 -8.86 -12.18
N LEU A 51 -17.99 -8.46 -11.76
CA LEU A 51 -17.24 -9.15 -10.72
C LEU A 51 -17.65 -8.66 -9.32
N GLY A 52 -17.72 -9.60 -8.37
CA GLY A 52 -17.91 -9.29 -6.96
C GLY A 52 -16.61 -8.83 -6.29
N VAL A 53 -16.74 -7.96 -5.29
CA VAL A 53 -15.61 -7.59 -4.42
C VAL A 53 -15.12 -8.80 -3.61
N GLY A 54 -13.86 -8.77 -3.19
CA GLY A 54 -13.18 -9.86 -2.50
C GLY A 54 -12.45 -10.84 -3.44
N LEU A 55 -12.60 -10.67 -4.76
CA LEU A 55 -11.85 -11.41 -5.76
C LEU A 55 -10.34 -11.16 -5.57
N MET A 56 -9.55 -12.22 -5.51
CA MET A 56 -8.10 -12.11 -5.44
C MET A 56 -7.45 -12.50 -6.78
N LEU A 57 -6.41 -11.79 -7.17
CA LEU A 57 -5.73 -12.00 -8.43
C LEU A 57 -4.23 -11.94 -8.21
N ALA A 58 -3.54 -13.03 -8.56
CA ALA A 58 -2.09 -13.10 -8.54
C ALA A 58 -1.55 -12.75 -9.93
N VAL A 59 -0.66 -11.75 -10.01
CA VAL A 59 -0.02 -11.24 -11.23
C VAL A 59 1.50 -11.30 -11.09
N TYR A 60 2.20 -11.23 -12.22
CA TYR A 60 3.65 -11.09 -12.25
C TYR A 60 4.03 -9.89 -13.11
N ALA A 61 4.14 -8.72 -12.49
CA ALA A 61 4.47 -7.47 -13.17
C ALA A 61 5.84 -6.95 -12.73
N ASP A 62 6.62 -6.37 -13.64
CA ASP A 62 7.96 -5.83 -13.36
C ASP A 62 8.93 -6.79 -12.63
N GLY A 63 8.77 -8.10 -12.85
CA GLY A 63 9.58 -9.11 -12.20
C GLY A 63 9.17 -9.48 -10.77
N GLN A 64 8.04 -8.96 -10.27
CA GLN A 64 7.53 -9.20 -8.93
C GLN A 64 6.18 -9.91 -8.96
N MET A 65 6.03 -10.95 -8.12
CA MET A 65 4.73 -11.54 -7.84
C MET A 65 3.93 -10.59 -6.96
N ARG A 66 2.72 -10.21 -7.39
CA ARG A 66 1.80 -9.40 -6.58
C ARG A 66 0.45 -10.10 -6.49
N VAL A 67 -0.22 -9.93 -5.35
CA VAL A 67 -1.61 -10.38 -5.17
C VAL A 67 -2.46 -9.15 -4.87
N TYR A 68 -3.42 -8.89 -5.74
CA TYR A 68 -4.40 -7.83 -5.58
C TYR A 68 -5.74 -8.38 -5.13
N GLN A 69 -6.50 -7.58 -4.40
CA GLN A 69 -7.90 -7.84 -4.08
C GLN A 69 -8.78 -6.74 -4.69
N LEU A 70 -9.83 -7.14 -5.39
CA LEU A 70 -10.85 -6.21 -5.87
C LEU A 70 -11.70 -5.76 -4.69
N ILE A 71 -11.70 -4.46 -4.39
CA ILE A 71 -12.56 -3.88 -3.35
C ILE A 71 -13.51 -2.85 -3.95
N ALA A 72 -14.58 -2.52 -3.24
CA ALA A 72 -15.35 -1.32 -3.52
C ALA A 72 -14.50 -0.10 -3.13
N GLY A 73 -14.39 0.89 -4.02
CA GLY A 73 -13.56 2.07 -3.78
C GLY A 73 -13.51 3.00 -4.99
N THR A 74 -13.11 4.24 -4.74
CA THR A 74 -12.97 5.29 -5.78
C THR A 74 -11.58 5.90 -5.78
N ASP A 75 -10.62 5.24 -5.15
CA ASP A 75 -9.24 5.72 -5.04
C ASP A 75 -8.63 5.85 -6.44
N ALA A 76 -7.77 6.85 -6.61
CA ALA A 76 -7.01 7.02 -7.85
C ALA A 76 -5.96 5.91 -7.97
N THR A 77 -5.53 5.63 -9.20
CA THR A 77 -4.36 4.78 -9.41
C THR A 77 -3.15 5.39 -8.70
N ASP A 78 -2.50 4.58 -7.88
CA ASP A 78 -1.28 4.85 -7.14
C ASP A 78 -0.44 3.58 -7.19
N GLU A 79 0.41 3.45 -8.19
CA GLU A 79 1.19 2.23 -8.39
C GLU A 79 2.26 2.09 -7.30
N PRO A 80 2.43 0.89 -6.73
CA PRO A 80 1.75 -0.38 -7.02
C PRO A 80 0.54 -0.65 -6.10
N SER A 81 0.22 0.27 -5.19
CA SER A 81 -0.68 0.06 -4.04
C SER A 81 -2.15 -0.09 -4.47
N VAL A 82 -2.60 0.74 -5.41
CA VAL A 82 -3.98 0.83 -5.90
C VAL A 82 -3.97 0.94 -7.41
N ILE A 83 -4.60 0.00 -8.10
CA ILE A 83 -4.81 0.06 -9.55
C ILE A 83 -6.30 0.25 -9.83
N ARG A 84 -6.66 1.39 -10.44
CA ARG A 84 -8.02 1.65 -10.88
C ARG A 84 -8.25 1.01 -12.26
N PRO A 85 -9.25 0.13 -12.42
CA PRO A 85 -9.59 -0.44 -13.71
C PRO A 85 -10.03 0.61 -14.74
N VAL A 86 -9.77 0.36 -16.02
CA VAL A 86 -10.23 1.21 -17.13
C VAL A 86 -11.76 1.24 -17.26
N ASP A 87 -12.45 0.23 -16.73
CA ASP A 87 -13.92 0.15 -16.69
C ASP A 87 -14.53 0.72 -15.40
N PHE A 88 -13.75 1.45 -14.59
CA PHE A 88 -14.21 2.07 -13.35
C PHE A 88 -15.41 3.01 -13.53
N ASP A 89 -15.47 3.74 -14.66
CA ASP A 89 -16.54 4.70 -14.96
C ASP A 89 -17.84 4.02 -15.40
N ASP A 90 -17.87 2.69 -15.59
CA ASP A 90 -19.11 1.96 -15.83
C ASP A 90 -20.07 2.16 -14.63
N PRO A 91 -21.38 2.36 -14.88
CA PRO A 91 -22.36 2.48 -13.81
C PRO A 91 -22.27 1.32 -12.82
N ASP A 92 -22.27 1.65 -11.52
CA ASP A 92 -22.17 0.69 -10.41
C ASP A 92 -20.84 -0.10 -10.33
N ASN A 93 -19.78 0.36 -11.00
CA ASN A 93 -18.47 -0.29 -10.97
C ASN A 93 -17.37 0.49 -10.23
N ALA A 94 -17.74 1.22 -9.18
CA ALA A 94 -16.79 1.89 -8.28
C ALA A 94 -15.95 0.88 -7.48
N LYS A 95 -14.92 0.34 -8.13
CA LYS A 95 -14.01 -0.68 -7.60
C LYS A 95 -12.57 -0.37 -7.95
N VAL A 96 -11.65 -0.84 -7.11
CA VAL A 96 -10.21 -0.75 -7.33
C VAL A 96 -9.52 -2.05 -6.92
N TRP A 97 -8.41 -2.36 -7.59
CA TRP A 97 -7.50 -3.43 -7.17
C TRP A 97 -6.56 -2.89 -6.11
N VAL A 98 -6.57 -3.51 -4.92
CA VAL A 98 -5.67 -3.13 -3.81
C VAL A 98 -4.67 -4.23 -3.54
N LEU A 99 -3.39 -3.86 -3.50
CA LEU A 99 -2.29 -4.77 -3.19
C LEU A 99 -2.45 -5.39 -1.80
N ARG A 100 -2.34 -6.72 -1.72
CA ARG A 100 -2.44 -7.50 -0.46
C ARG A 100 -1.16 -8.23 -0.12
N LEU A 101 -0.41 -8.62 -1.12
CA LEU A 101 0.88 -9.29 -0.97
C LEU A 101 1.77 -8.88 -2.14
N SER A 102 3.04 -8.59 -1.87
CA SER A 102 4.07 -8.41 -2.89
C SER A 102 5.27 -9.29 -2.58
N GLY A 103 5.93 -9.75 -3.64
CA GLY A 103 7.25 -10.38 -3.58
C GLY A 103 8.37 -9.35 -3.40
N ASP A 104 8.07 -8.06 -3.58
CA ASP A 104 8.99 -6.96 -3.35
C ASP A 104 8.97 -6.53 -1.87
N PRO A 105 10.11 -6.60 -1.16
CA PRO A 105 10.23 -6.10 0.21
C PRO A 105 9.89 -4.61 0.34
N GLU A 106 10.14 -3.80 -0.69
CA GLU A 106 9.95 -2.35 -0.66
C GLU A 106 8.45 -1.97 -0.70
N GLU A 107 7.61 -2.81 -1.32
CA GLU A 107 6.16 -2.57 -1.50
C GLU A 107 5.29 -3.12 -0.37
N THR A 108 5.73 -4.19 0.31
CA THR A 108 4.97 -4.80 1.42
C THR A 108 5.03 -4.00 2.71
N GLY A 109 5.73 -2.86 2.72
CA GLY A 109 6.05 -2.15 3.95
C GLY A 109 6.95 -2.98 4.89
N TYR A 110 7.58 -4.05 4.40
CA TYR A 110 8.73 -4.68 5.03
C TYR A 110 10.03 -4.01 4.56
N SER A 111 9.97 -2.70 4.35
CA SER A 111 11.08 -1.81 4.67
C SER A 111 11.14 -1.71 6.19
N GLY A 112 12.31 -1.92 6.78
CA GLY A 112 12.53 -1.42 8.12
C GLY A 112 12.39 0.11 8.10
N GLY A 113 11.18 0.62 8.34
CA GLY A 113 10.87 2.05 8.39
C GLY A 113 10.03 2.53 7.20
N GLY A 114 9.01 3.34 7.48
CA GLY A 114 8.06 3.88 6.50
C GLY A 114 8.72 4.62 5.35
N GLY A 115 7.95 4.82 4.27
CA GLY A 115 8.40 5.47 3.04
C GLY A 115 9.33 6.64 3.31
N ASP A 116 10.49 6.61 2.66
CA ASP A 116 11.54 7.61 2.79
C ASP A 116 10.93 9.00 2.53
N ASP A 117 10.74 9.78 3.59
CA ASP A 117 10.30 11.17 3.50
C ASP A 117 11.45 12.11 3.14
N GLY A 118 12.65 11.56 2.92
CA GLY A 118 13.84 12.28 2.46
C GLY A 118 14.51 13.10 3.55
N ASP A 119 14.12 12.93 4.82
CA ASP A 119 14.70 13.72 5.90
C ASP A 119 16.12 13.27 6.28
N TRP A 120 16.43 11.97 6.11
CA TRP A 120 17.72 11.36 6.43
C TRP A 120 18.30 10.59 5.24
N THR A 121 19.56 10.85 4.91
CA THR A 121 20.30 10.18 3.85
C THR A 121 21.37 9.26 4.44
N ILE A 122 21.44 8.04 3.91
CA ILE A 122 22.56 7.11 4.11
C ILE A 122 23.45 7.17 2.87
N ASP A 123 24.74 7.50 3.03
CA ASP A 123 25.75 7.42 1.98
C ASP A 123 26.92 6.56 2.46
N GLY A 124 26.98 5.31 2.00
CA GLY A 124 27.92 4.31 2.51
C GLY A 124 27.70 4.03 3.99
N ASP A 125 28.71 4.34 4.82
CA ASP A 125 28.67 4.16 6.27
C ASP A 125 28.16 5.41 7.02
N ASP A 126 27.90 6.51 6.31
CA ASP A 126 27.50 7.79 6.88
C ASP A 126 25.98 7.97 6.85
N MET A 127 25.43 8.55 7.92
CA MET A 127 24.03 8.96 8.02
C MET A 127 23.95 10.45 8.35
N TYR A 128 23.17 11.23 7.59
CA TYR A 128 23.02 12.67 7.80
C TYR A 128 21.66 13.21 7.34
N SER A 129 21.30 14.39 7.86
CA SER A 129 20.05 15.07 7.51
C SER A 129 20.09 15.57 6.06
N ALA A 130 19.12 15.18 5.22
CA ALA A 130 18.98 15.67 3.85
C ALA A 130 18.22 17.00 3.75
N VAL A 131 17.49 17.40 4.81
CA VAL A 131 16.80 18.69 4.80
C VAL A 131 17.79 19.86 4.78
N SER A 132 17.48 20.90 3.99
CA SER A 132 18.27 22.15 3.96
C SER A 132 18.16 22.98 5.25
N GLY A 133 17.14 22.66 6.07
CA GLY A 133 16.78 23.32 7.31
C GLY A 133 17.73 23.06 8.48
N LYS A 134 17.15 22.72 9.63
CA LYS A 134 17.82 22.55 10.93
C LYS A 134 17.32 21.25 11.55
N VAL A 135 18.15 20.59 12.36
CA VAL A 135 17.78 19.38 13.10
C VAL A 135 17.45 19.76 14.56
N GLY A 136 16.27 19.34 15.03
CA GLY A 136 15.83 19.48 16.41
C GLY A 136 15.76 18.14 17.12
N ILE A 137 16.43 18.02 18.27
CA ILE A 137 16.31 16.86 19.16
C ILE A 137 15.61 17.31 20.44
N GLY A 138 14.36 16.85 20.63
CA GLY A 138 13.54 17.22 21.78
C GLY A 138 13.03 18.67 21.76
N THR A 139 13.08 19.34 20.61
CA THR A 139 12.61 20.72 20.43
C THR A 139 12.23 21.00 18.99
N THR A 140 11.27 21.91 18.79
CA THR A 140 10.89 22.49 17.50
C THR A 140 11.32 23.96 17.35
N ASP A 141 11.86 24.55 18.42
CA ASP A 141 12.29 25.96 18.44
C ASP A 141 13.76 26.05 18.00
N LEU A 142 13.99 26.11 16.69
CA LEU A 142 15.31 25.91 16.09
C LEU A 142 16.02 27.23 15.79
N THR A 143 17.06 27.56 16.56
CA THR A 143 17.92 28.73 16.37
C THR A 143 19.23 28.41 15.65
N ASN A 144 19.75 27.20 15.81
CA ASN A 144 21.02 26.72 15.26
C ASN A 144 20.82 25.57 14.25
N LYS A 145 21.87 25.16 13.53
CA LYS A 145 21.77 23.99 12.62
C LYS A 145 21.43 22.69 13.34
N LEU A 146 21.88 22.55 14.59
CA LEU A 146 21.47 21.50 15.51
C LEU A 146 21.04 22.16 16.82
N ASN A 147 19.79 21.93 17.23
CA ASN A 147 19.30 22.28 18.56
C ASN A 147 18.97 20.99 19.32
N VAL A 148 19.57 20.80 20.49
CA VAL A 148 19.29 19.68 21.39
C VAL A 148 18.76 20.23 22.70
N ASN A 149 17.51 19.91 23.04
CA ASN A 149 16.95 20.19 24.36
C ASN A 149 17.23 19.00 25.29
N GLY A 150 18.47 18.92 25.78
CA GLY A 150 18.93 17.80 26.61
C GLY A 150 20.45 17.70 26.66
N THR A 151 20.94 16.57 27.20
CA THR A 151 22.38 16.29 27.33
C THR A 151 22.91 15.58 26.07
N ILE A 152 24.05 16.04 25.56
CA ILE A 152 24.83 15.33 24.54
C ILE A 152 25.91 14.52 25.26
N SER A 153 25.94 13.20 25.06
CA SER A 153 26.90 12.30 25.71
C SER A 153 27.69 11.44 24.71
N GLY A 154 29.00 11.34 24.91
CA GLY A 154 29.90 10.46 24.15
C GLY A 154 31.32 10.49 24.74
N ASN A 155 32.20 9.59 24.30
CA ASN A 155 33.59 9.53 24.79
C ASN A 155 34.37 10.82 24.53
N LEU A 156 34.14 11.45 23.38
CA LEU A 156 34.67 12.76 23.04
C LEU A 156 33.61 13.52 22.23
N VAL A 157 33.23 14.71 22.70
CA VAL A 157 32.45 15.67 21.89
C VAL A 157 33.41 16.74 21.41
N ARG A 158 33.64 16.79 20.09
CA ARG A 158 34.51 17.80 19.47
C ARG A 158 33.64 18.90 18.86
N VAL A 159 33.70 20.09 19.45
CA VAL A 159 33.07 21.29 18.89
C VAL A 159 34.14 22.09 18.15
N ASN A 160 33.93 22.34 16.85
CA ASN A 160 34.81 23.20 16.06
C ASN A 160 34.14 24.57 15.90
N GLY A 161 34.35 25.46 16.87
CA GLY A 161 33.70 26.77 16.93
C GLY A 161 33.78 27.39 18.33
N ASN A 162 33.24 28.60 18.48
CA ASN A 162 33.18 29.27 19.77
C ASN A 162 32.16 28.56 20.68
N THR A 163 32.64 27.96 21.77
CA THR A 163 31.78 27.45 22.84
C THR A 163 31.43 28.61 23.75
N ASP A 164 30.55 29.50 23.33
CA ASP A 164 30.05 30.59 24.19
C ASP A 164 29.23 29.96 25.32
N GLY A 165 29.93 29.56 26.38
CA GLY A 165 29.37 29.09 27.63
C GLY A 165 28.91 30.26 28.51
N SER A 166 28.16 31.23 27.96
CA SER A 166 27.44 32.16 28.81
C SER A 166 26.30 31.39 29.48
N ALA A 167 26.45 31.21 30.79
CA ALA A 167 25.62 30.37 31.64
C ALA A 167 24.12 30.67 31.46
N TRP A 168 23.34 29.61 31.23
CA TRP A 168 21.91 29.55 31.56
C TRP A 168 21.75 28.88 32.92
#